data_AF-A0A6M3MIE3-F1
#
_entry.id   AF-A0A6M3MIE3-F1
#
_cell.length_a   1.000
_cell.length_b   1.000
_cell.length_c   1.000
_cell.angle_alpha   90.00
_cell.angle_beta   90.00
_cell.angle_gamma   90.00
#
_symmetry.space_group_name_H-M   'P 1'
#
loop_
_entity.id
_entity.type
_entity.pdbx_description
1 polymer ?
#
loop_
_entity_poly.entity_id
_entity_poly.type
_entity_poly.pdbx_seq_one_letter_code
_entity_poly.pdbx_strand_id
1 'polypeptide(L)' 'MGLSLKDQGFRFCLSPDAVKGRWLHPVEVEKVHPDWIDVTDWPDKKLEKFLMDKLPKQAP' A
#
# COMPACT_ATOMS: atom_id res chain seq x y z
N MET A 1 -10.60 -14.41 -19.25
CA MET A 1 -10.08 -13.13 -18.69
C MET A 1 -10.01 -13.32 -17.18
N GLY A 2 -8.81 -13.32 -16.59
CA GLY A 2 -8.70 -13.40 -15.14
C GLY A 2 -9.06 -12.04 -14.52
N LEU A 3 -9.92 -12.02 -13.51
CA LEU A 3 -10.21 -10.81 -12.74
C LEU A 3 -8.94 -10.38 -12.00
N SER A 4 -8.55 -9.11 -12.09
CA SER A 4 -7.41 -8.60 -11.32
C SER A 4 -7.72 -8.68 -9.82
N LEU A 5 -6.70 -8.68 -8.95
CA LEU A 5 -6.93 -8.62 -7.50
C LEU A 5 -7.77 -7.41 -7.10
N LYS A 6 -7.60 -6.29 -7.81
CA LYS A 6 -8.42 -5.09 -7.65
C LYS A 6 -9.89 -5.34 -8.00
N ASP A 7 -10.18 -6.03 -9.11
CA ASP A 7 -11.55 -6.38 -9.50
C ASP A 7 -12.19 -7.36 -8.50
N GLN A 8 -11.37 -8.13 -7.78
CA GLN A 8 -11.80 -9.01 -6.68
C GLN A 8 -11.95 -8.28 -5.34
N GLY A 9 -11.76 -6.94 -5.32
CA GLY A 9 -11.93 -6.11 -4.13
C GLY A 9 -10.71 -6.01 -3.22
N PHE A 10 -9.57 -6.59 -3.59
CA PHE A 10 -8.32 -6.41 -2.85
C PHE A 10 -7.80 -4.99 -2.97
N ARG A 11 -7.08 -4.54 -1.96
CA ARG A 11 -6.45 -3.22 -1.90
C ARG A 11 -4.94 -3.37 -1.80
N PHE A 12 -4.21 -2.58 -2.58
CA PHE A 12 -2.76 -2.49 -2.44
C PHE A 12 -2.43 -1.52 -1.32
N CYS A 13 -1.92 -2.06 -0.21
CA CYS A 13 -1.62 -1.30 0.98
C CYS A 13 -0.12 -1.30 1.28
N LEU A 14 0.36 -0.20 1.86
CA LEU A 14 1.72 -0.05 2.36
C LEU A 14 1.75 -0.04 3.89
N SER A 15 2.82 -0.58 4.48
CA SER A 15 3.08 -0.40 5.91
C SER A 15 3.31 1.08 6.25
N PRO A 16 3.08 1.50 7.51
CA PRO A 16 3.31 2.89 7.95
C PRO A 16 4.72 3.41 7.68
N ASP A 17 5.72 2.52 7.77
CA ASP A 17 7.13 2.76 7.46
C ASP A 17 7.47 2.73 5.95
N ALA A 18 6.49 2.44 5.10
CA ALA A 18 6.62 2.34 3.65
C ALA A 18 7.66 1.29 3.15
N VAL A 19 8.09 0.36 4.01
CA VAL A 19 9.05 -0.70 3.64
C VAL A 19 8.35 -1.90 3.00
N LYS A 20 7.09 -2.17 3.37
CA LYS A 20 6.32 -3.32 2.86
C LYS A 20 5.10 -2.84 2.08
N GLY A 21 4.83 -3.51 0.95
CA GLY A 21 3.63 -3.31 0.16
C GLY A 21 3.04 -4.62 -0.32
N ARG A 22 1.73 -4.82 -0.17
CA ARG A 22 1.05 -6.03 -0.65
C ARG A 22 -0.43 -5.79 -0.94
N TRP A 23 -0.98 -6.63 -1.81
CA TRP A 23 -2.43 -6.72 -2.01
C TRP A 23 -3.04 -7.45 -0.81
N LEU A 24 -4.01 -6.80 -0.17
CA LEU A 24 -4.70 -7.26 1.03
C LEU A 24 -6.19 -7.33 0.78
N HIS A 25 -6.83 -8.36 1.34
CA HIS A 25 -8.28 -8.36 1.41
C HIS A 25 -8.72 -7.27 2.41
N PRO A 26 -9.80 -6.50 2.15
CA PRO A 26 -10.21 -5.40 3.03
C PRO A 26 -10.39 -5.83 4.49
N VAL A 27 -10.95 -7.03 4.73
CA VAL A 27 -11.06 -7.61 6.08
C VAL A 27 -9.70 -7.86 6.75
N GLU A 28 -8.67 -8.22 5.97
CA GLU A 28 -7.30 -8.40 6.49
C GLU A 28 -6.67 -7.04 6.84
N VAL A 29 -6.92 -6.00 6.03
CA VAL A 29 -6.51 -4.63 6.37
C VAL A 29 -7.12 -4.23 7.72
N GLU A 30 -8.44 -4.33 7.86
CA GLU A 30 -9.13 -3.89 9.08
C GLU A 30 -8.73 -4.67 10.34
N LYS A 31 -8.50 -5.98 10.21
CA LYS A 31 -8.28 -6.86 11.37
C LYS A 31 -6.81 -7.10 11.73
N VAL A 32 -5.92 -7.12 10.74
CA VAL A 32 -4.51 -7.51 10.91
C VAL A 32 -3.59 -6.33 10.71
N HIS A 33 -3.97 -5.39 9.86
CA HIS A 33 -3.13 -4.27 9.45
C HIS A 33 -3.88 -2.93 9.47
N PRO A 34 -4.52 -2.56 10.59
CA PRO A 34 -5.38 -1.38 10.65
C PRO A 34 -4.60 -0.08 10.37
N ASP A 35 -3.29 -0.08 10.63
CA ASP A 35 -2.42 1.07 10.41
C ASP A 35 -1.85 1.15 8.99
N TRP A 36 -2.08 0.14 8.14
CA TRP A 36 -1.57 0.15 6.77
C TRP A 36 -2.36 1.13 5.91
N ILE A 37 -1.63 1.82 5.03
CA ILE A 37 -2.19 2.85 4.17
C ILE A 37 -2.64 2.21 2.86
N ASP A 38 -3.93 2.28 2.55
CA ASP A 38 -4.44 1.95 1.21
C ASP A 38 -3.99 3.00 0.18
N VAL A 39 -3.20 2.54 -0.78
CA VAL A 39 -2.67 3.35 -1.88
C VAL A 39 -3.15 2.87 -3.25
N THR A 40 -4.14 1.97 -3.30
CA THR A 40 -4.63 1.30 -4.54
C THR A 40 -4.95 2.26 -5.68
N ASP A 41 -5.52 3.41 -5.33
CA ASP A 41 -6.01 4.43 -6.26
C ASP A 41 -5.24 5.76 -6.13
N TRP A 42 -4.07 5.74 -5.50
CA TRP A 42 -3.27 6.96 -5.37
C TRP A 42 -2.63 7.32 -6.72
N PRO A 43 -2.59 8.63 -7.06
CA PRO A 43 -1.77 9.10 -8.17
C PRO A 43 -0.29 8.87 -7.87
N ASP A 44 0.50 8.55 -8.91
CA ASP A 44 1.94 8.27 -8.80
C ASP A 44 2.68 9.33 -7.99
N LYS A 45 2.46 10.63 -8.29
CA LYS A 45 3.10 11.74 -7.56
C LYS A 45 2.83 11.75 -6.05
N LYS A 46 1.65 11.30 -5.64
CA LYS A 46 1.27 11.21 -4.21
C LYS A 46 1.99 10.04 -3.56
N LEU A 47 2.04 8.91 -4.26
CA LEU A 47 2.76 7.71 -3.82
C LEU A 47 4.26 7.99 -3.69
N GLU A 48 4.88 8.58 -4.71
CA GLU A 48 6.29 8.98 -4.69
C GLU A 48 6.60 9.88 -3.50
N LYS A 49 5.79 10.92 -3.26
CA LYS A 49 5.97 11.83 -2.11
C LYS A 49 5.90 11.08 -0.77
N PHE A 50 4.97 10.15 -0.63
CA PHE A 50 4.84 9.33 0.58
C PHE A 50 6.05 8.42 0.79
N LEU A 51 6.52 7.75 -0.26
CA LEU A 51 7.71 6.90 -0.21
C LEU A 51 8.96 7.72 0.12
N MET A 52 9.13 8.90 -0.48
CA MET A 52 10.27 9.79 -0.23
C MET A 52 10.30 10.35 1.20
N ASP A 53 9.13 10.60 1.80
CA ASP A 53 9.01 11.07 3.19
C ASP A 53 9.34 9.96 4.21
N LYS A 54 8.98 8.71 3.89
CA LYS A 54 8.99 7.59 4.83
C LYS A 54 10.19 6.66 4.71
N LEU A 55 10.72 6.48 3.50
CA LEU A 55 11.92 5.67 3.33
C LEU A 55 13.07 6.36 4.07
N PRO A 56 13.74 5.67 5.01
CA PRO A 56 14.97 6.21 5.58
C PRO A 56 15.89 6.51 4.41
N LYS A 57 16.40 7.75 4.32
CA LYS A 57 17.43 8.13 3.36
C LYS A 57 18.46 7.00 3.39
N GLN A 58 18.50 6.19 2.33
CA GLN A 58 19.48 5.13 2.23
C GLN A 58 20.83 5.84 2.38
N ALA A 59 21.49 5.59 3.51
CA ALA A 59 22.83 6.11 3.72
C ALA A 59 23.72 5.47 2.63
N PRO A 60 24.56 6.28 1.96
CA PRO A 60 25.34 5.85 0.81
C PRO A 60 26.30 4.70 1.13
#